data_AF-B7FSX4-F1
#
_entry.id   AF-B7FSX4-F1
#
_cell.length_a   1.000
_cell.length_b   1.000
_cell.length_c   1.000
_cell.angle_alpha   90.00
_cell.angle_beta   90.00
_cell.angle_gamma   90.00
#
_symmetry.space_group_name_H-M   'P 1'
#
loop_
_entity.id
_entity.type
_entity.pdbx_description
1 polymer ?
#
loop_
_entity_poly.entity_id
_entity_poly.type
_entity_poly.pdbx_seq_one_letter_code
_entity_poly.pdbx_strand_id
1 'polypeptide(L)'
;MASVKRDEVKQAWEETEFPLVCETCLGDNPYVRMTKERHGKKCQICEAPFTVFAWQAGTKGRLKRVEICRSCAQAKNVCQVCIYDLQYGLPVKVRDRVLREAGSASAVSAVPQSMANRSWYTAQQNRALEQGNNALGDTNELAHAKLNDMSRMEPRYERNLPKLCSFFARGECDRGADCPFRHEMPRDRNDPMSKQSTKDRFYGSSDPVANKILGRKRRQEEEQQKQDEEEGYDKAKATLYVRFQGDSPFPDMTEMDVRDQFYSFGEIVSIRIQSERGQAFVEYTQPEASELAIASMNRKELLGRTISVRWARSSKRGEADISD
;
A
#
# COMPACT_ATOMS: atom_id res chain seq x y z
N MET A 1 44.04 -18.59 -32.34
CA MET A 1 42.57 -18.50 -32.23
C MET A 1 42.23 -17.95 -30.86
N ALA A 2 41.78 -16.70 -30.79
CA ALA A 2 41.44 -16.07 -29.52
C ALA A 2 40.29 -16.84 -28.88
N SER A 3 40.53 -17.39 -27.69
CA SER A 3 39.51 -18.01 -26.85
C SER A 3 38.44 -16.96 -26.60
N VAL A 4 37.23 -17.18 -27.13
CA VAL A 4 36.06 -16.36 -26.83
C VAL A 4 35.88 -16.42 -25.32
N LYS A 5 36.20 -15.33 -24.63
CA LYS A 5 35.93 -15.16 -23.20
C LYS A 5 34.44 -15.45 -23.01
N ARG A 6 34.11 -16.59 -22.40
CA ARG A 6 32.73 -16.88 -21.99
C ARG A 6 32.40 -15.85 -20.92
N ASP A 7 31.38 -15.03 -21.14
CA ASP A 7 30.86 -14.15 -20.10
C ASP A 7 30.55 -14.98 -18.85
N GLU A 8 31.31 -14.76 -17.77
CA GLU A 8 31.06 -15.38 -16.47
C GLU A 8 29.69 -14.96 -15.90
N VAL A 9 29.14 -13.85 -16.41
CA VAL A 9 27.78 -13.36 -16.14
C VAL A 9 26.80 -13.93 -17.17
N LYS A 10 26.95 -15.20 -17.58
CA LYS A 10 25.91 -15.85 -18.37
C LYS A 10 24.69 -15.99 -17.46
N GLN A 11 23.62 -15.28 -17.81
CA GLN A 11 22.38 -15.19 -17.04
C GLN A 11 21.88 -16.59 -16.67
N ALA A 12 22.16 -17.01 -15.43
CA ALA A 12 21.66 -18.27 -14.91
C ALA A 12 20.13 -18.20 -14.96
N TRP A 13 19.52 -19.19 -15.60
CA TRP A 13 18.06 -19.23 -15.62
C TRP A 13 17.54 -19.50 -14.22
N GLU A 14 16.48 -18.80 -13.86
CA GLU A 14 15.97 -18.79 -12.50
C GLU A 14 15.25 -20.12 -12.18
N GLU A 15 15.88 -20.95 -11.35
CA GLU A 15 15.26 -22.13 -10.75
C GLU A 15 14.81 -21.80 -9.33
N THR A 16 13.49 -21.70 -9.14
CA THR A 16 12.90 -21.41 -7.82
C THR A 16 12.02 -22.56 -7.38
N GLU A 17 11.95 -22.78 -6.06
CA GLU A 17 11.13 -23.84 -5.48
C GLU A 17 9.69 -23.41 -5.22
N PHE A 18 9.48 -22.15 -4.82
CA PHE A 18 8.16 -21.64 -4.44
C PHE A 18 7.90 -20.25 -5.04
N PRO A 19 6.65 -19.92 -5.45
CA PRO A 19 6.30 -18.61 -5.97
C PRO A 19 6.10 -17.55 -4.87
N LEU A 20 6.29 -16.27 -5.21
CA LEU A 20 5.97 -15.11 -4.37
C LEU A 20 4.59 -14.57 -4.75
N VAL A 21 3.58 -14.93 -3.95
CA VAL A 21 2.17 -14.69 -4.25
C VAL A 21 1.43 -14.18 -3.03
N CYS A 22 0.44 -13.31 -3.24
CA CYS A 22 -0.44 -12.83 -2.17
C CYS A 22 -1.62 -13.77 -1.94
N GLU A 23 -2.20 -13.70 -0.74
CA GLU A 23 -3.33 -14.52 -0.29
C GLU A 23 -4.51 -14.46 -1.26
N THR A 24 -4.85 -13.25 -1.74
CA THR A 24 -5.93 -13.08 -2.72
C THR A 24 -5.69 -13.86 -4.02
N CYS A 25 -4.44 -14.01 -4.46
CA CYS A 25 -4.13 -14.77 -5.68
C CYS A 25 -4.04 -16.26 -5.45
N LEU A 26 -3.70 -16.66 -4.23
CA LEU A 26 -3.62 -18.06 -3.85
C LEU A 26 -5.03 -18.68 -3.77
N GLY A 27 -5.97 -17.95 -3.17
CA GLY A 27 -7.37 -18.36 -3.06
C GLY A 27 -7.85 -18.36 -1.61
N ASP A 28 -9.08 -18.81 -1.42
CA ASP A 28 -9.73 -19.01 -0.12
C ASP A 28 -9.33 -20.34 0.54
N ASN A 29 -8.94 -21.35 -0.26
CA ASN A 29 -8.57 -22.67 0.23
C ASN A 29 -7.13 -22.72 0.76
N PRO A 30 -6.91 -23.11 2.04
CA PRO A 30 -5.56 -23.32 2.60
C PRO A 30 -4.75 -24.42 1.91
N TYR A 31 -5.43 -25.43 1.34
CA TYR A 31 -4.79 -26.57 0.68
C TYR A 31 -4.78 -26.37 -0.83
N VAL A 32 -3.61 -26.00 -1.36
CA VAL A 32 -3.45 -25.66 -2.77
C VAL A 32 -2.63 -26.72 -3.50
N ARG A 33 -3.17 -27.21 -4.61
CA ARG A 33 -2.43 -28.05 -5.56
C ARG A 33 -1.87 -27.15 -6.65
N MET A 34 -0.55 -27.17 -6.84
CA MET A 34 0.13 -26.39 -7.87
C MET A 34 1.01 -27.28 -8.75
N THR A 35 1.12 -26.93 -10.02
CA THR A 35 2.05 -27.55 -10.97
C THR A 35 3.27 -26.65 -11.14
N LYS A 36 4.46 -27.26 -11.17
CA LYS A 36 5.73 -26.57 -11.40
C LYS A 36 6.27 -26.94 -12.78
N GLU A 37 6.46 -25.95 -13.63
CA GLU A 37 7.06 -26.11 -14.96
C GLU A 37 8.36 -25.30 -15.03
N ARG A 38 9.50 -25.98 -15.21
CA ARG A 38 10.80 -25.31 -15.33
C ARG A 38 10.88 -24.62 -16.67
N HIS A 39 11.21 -23.32 -16.67
CA HIS A 39 11.39 -22.50 -17.87
C HIS A 39 10.19 -22.47 -18.84
N GLY A 40 8.96 -22.65 -18.34
CA GLY A 40 7.76 -22.75 -19.20
C GLY A 40 7.34 -21.45 -19.88
N LYS A 41 7.78 -20.28 -19.38
CA LYS A 41 7.37 -18.98 -19.93
C LYS A 41 8.46 -17.92 -19.75
N LYS A 42 8.46 -16.93 -20.66
CA LYS A 42 9.24 -15.69 -20.51
C LYS A 42 8.55 -14.67 -19.61
N CYS A 43 9.33 -14.01 -18.76
CA CYS A 43 8.85 -12.96 -17.88
C CYS A 43 8.31 -11.77 -18.68
N GLN A 44 7.18 -11.20 -18.27
CA GLN A 44 6.58 -10.04 -18.94
C GLN A 44 7.39 -8.73 -18.76
N ILE A 45 8.37 -8.72 -17.85
CA ILE A 45 9.21 -7.55 -17.57
C ILE A 45 10.60 -7.76 -18.18
N CYS A 46 11.36 -8.74 -17.69
CA CYS A 46 12.75 -8.96 -18.11
C CYS A 46 12.91 -9.86 -19.34
N GLU A 47 11.83 -10.46 -19.85
CA GLU A 47 11.82 -11.37 -21.00
C GLU A 47 12.66 -12.65 -20.84
N ALA A 48 13.30 -12.84 -19.68
CA ALA A 48 14.03 -14.05 -19.34
C ALA A 48 13.07 -15.22 -19.06
N PRO A 49 13.43 -16.46 -19.45
CA PRO A 49 12.66 -17.65 -19.10
C PRO A 49 12.76 -17.93 -17.59
N PHE A 50 11.65 -18.32 -16.98
CA PHE A 50 11.59 -18.59 -15.53
C PHE A 50 10.65 -19.76 -15.22
N THR A 51 10.74 -20.25 -13.98
CA THR A 51 9.89 -21.34 -13.48
C THR A 51 8.45 -20.87 -13.31
N VAL A 52 7.50 -21.54 -13.96
CA VAL A 52 6.08 -21.21 -13.93
C VAL A 52 5.38 -22.13 -12.94
N PHE A 53 4.70 -21.51 -11.98
CA PHE A 53 3.75 -22.15 -11.09
C PHE A 53 2.33 -21.85 -11.55
N ALA A 54 1.47 -22.87 -11.60
CA ALA A 54 0.05 -22.72 -11.89
C ALA A 54 -0.81 -23.48 -10.86
N TRP A 55 -1.92 -22.88 -10.44
CA TRP A 55 -2.84 -23.44 -9.45
C TRP A 55 -4.26 -22.94 -9.67
N GLN A 56 -5.23 -23.66 -9.11
CA GLN A 56 -6.63 -23.27 -9.11
C GLN A 56 -6.89 -22.30 -7.96
N ALA A 57 -7.30 -21.07 -8.25
CA ALA A 57 -7.43 -20.01 -7.25
C ALA A 57 -8.79 -20.05 -6.53
N GLY A 58 -8.96 -21.04 -5.64
CA GLY A 58 -10.20 -21.29 -4.92
C GLY A 58 -11.19 -22.16 -5.66
N THR A 59 -12.35 -22.42 -5.05
CA THR A 59 -13.36 -23.37 -5.58
C THR A 59 -13.96 -22.92 -6.91
N LYS A 60 -14.37 -21.65 -7.00
CA LYS A 60 -14.95 -21.02 -8.21
C LYS A 60 -13.96 -20.15 -8.98
N GLY A 61 -12.68 -20.24 -8.65
CA GLY A 61 -11.64 -19.47 -9.32
C GLY A 61 -11.28 -20.01 -10.69
N ARG A 62 -10.47 -19.26 -11.42
CA ARG A 62 -9.78 -19.73 -12.61
C ARG A 62 -8.41 -20.28 -12.27
N LEU A 63 -7.83 -21.04 -13.20
CA LEU A 63 -6.42 -21.39 -13.17
C LEU A 63 -5.57 -20.10 -13.25
N LYS A 64 -4.85 -19.80 -12.18
CA LYS A 64 -3.87 -18.73 -12.11
C LYS A 64 -2.48 -19.29 -12.33
N ARG A 65 -1.62 -18.45 -12.89
CA ARG A 65 -0.20 -18.74 -13.08
C ARG A 65 0.61 -17.48 -12.85
N VAL A 66 1.87 -17.65 -12.51
CA VAL A 66 2.84 -16.56 -12.40
C VAL A 66 3.11 -15.90 -13.76
N GLU A 67 3.22 -14.58 -13.78
CA GLU A 67 3.42 -13.76 -14.98
C GLU A 67 4.81 -13.10 -15.02
N ILE A 68 5.46 -12.95 -13.87
CA ILE A 68 6.81 -12.38 -13.73
C ILE A 68 7.73 -13.32 -12.95
N CYS A 69 9.04 -13.23 -13.22
CA CYS A 69 10.07 -13.99 -12.51
C CYS A 69 10.20 -13.54 -11.03
N ARG A 70 10.78 -14.40 -10.18
CA ARG A 70 10.91 -14.12 -8.74
C ARG A 70 11.85 -12.95 -8.50
N SER A 71 12.93 -12.83 -9.27
CA SER A 71 13.84 -11.69 -9.19
C SER A 71 13.15 -10.34 -9.44
N CYS A 72 12.31 -10.21 -10.48
CA CYS A 72 11.54 -8.99 -10.72
C CYS A 72 10.48 -8.74 -9.63
N ALA A 73 9.89 -9.80 -9.08
CA ALA A 73 8.94 -9.70 -7.99
C ALA A 73 9.61 -9.22 -6.68
N GLN A 74 10.78 -9.76 -6.34
CA GLN A 74 11.58 -9.37 -5.18
C GLN A 74 12.09 -7.94 -5.29
N ALA A 75 12.56 -7.54 -6.48
CA ALA A 75 13.11 -6.21 -6.71
C ALA A 75 12.14 -5.09 -6.28
N LYS A 76 10.85 -5.30 -6.51
CA LYS A 76 9.79 -4.35 -6.16
C LYS A 76 8.88 -4.81 -5.03
N ASN A 77 9.14 -5.92 -4.35
CA ASN A 77 8.25 -6.53 -3.36
C ASN A 77 6.78 -6.67 -3.83
N VAL A 78 6.56 -7.33 -4.97
CA VAL A 78 5.23 -7.51 -5.58
C VAL A 78 4.88 -8.98 -5.80
N CYS A 79 3.57 -9.27 -5.85
CA CYS A 79 3.07 -10.60 -6.21
C CYS A 79 3.34 -10.93 -7.69
N GLN A 80 3.80 -12.16 -7.95
CA GLN A 80 4.13 -12.64 -9.30
C GLN A 80 2.93 -12.74 -10.26
N VAL A 81 1.71 -12.75 -9.73
CA VAL A 81 0.47 -12.85 -10.54
C VAL A 81 -0.19 -11.50 -10.72
N CYS A 82 -0.43 -10.78 -9.62
CA CYS A 82 -1.22 -9.56 -9.67
C CYS A 82 -0.39 -8.28 -9.72
N ILE A 83 0.91 -8.29 -9.39
CA ILE A 83 1.78 -7.10 -9.39
C ILE A 83 1.27 -6.03 -8.41
N TYR A 84 0.54 -6.45 -7.38
CA TYR A 84 0.30 -5.62 -6.20
C TYR A 84 1.41 -5.88 -5.20
N ASP A 85 1.67 -4.89 -4.36
CA ASP A 85 2.59 -5.01 -3.23
C ASP A 85 2.15 -6.15 -2.29
N LEU A 86 3.13 -6.90 -1.76
CA LEU A 86 2.87 -8.05 -0.89
C LEU A 86 2.48 -7.67 0.55
N GLN A 87 2.86 -6.48 1.01
CA GLN A 87 2.64 -6.02 2.38
C GLN A 87 1.29 -5.30 2.55
N TYR A 88 0.97 -4.36 1.65
CA TYR A 88 -0.21 -3.49 1.72
C TYR A 88 -1.30 -3.86 0.70
N GLY A 89 -0.99 -4.72 -0.29
CA GLY A 89 -1.96 -5.08 -1.33
C GLY A 89 -2.38 -3.89 -2.22
N LEU A 90 -1.49 -2.91 -2.40
CA LEU A 90 -1.70 -1.70 -3.21
C LEU A 90 -0.92 -1.76 -4.55
N PRO A 91 -1.37 -1.03 -5.59
CA PRO A 91 -0.58 -0.88 -6.82
C PRO A 91 0.76 -0.19 -6.55
N VAL A 92 1.81 -0.60 -7.29
CA VAL A 92 3.18 -0.09 -7.16
C VAL A 92 3.24 1.43 -7.21
N LYS A 93 2.50 2.06 -8.13
CA LYS A 93 2.46 3.53 -8.26
C LYS A 93 1.96 4.23 -7.00
N VAL A 94 0.96 3.67 -6.32
CA VAL A 94 0.40 4.26 -5.08
C VAL A 94 1.42 4.18 -3.97
N ARG A 95 2.01 2.99 -3.78
CA ARG A 95 3.03 2.75 -2.76
C ARG A 95 4.24 3.65 -2.96
N ASP A 96 4.82 3.63 -4.16
CA ASP A 96 6.04 4.36 -4.47
C ASP A 96 5.82 5.88 -4.36
N ARG A 97 4.61 6.38 -4.65
CA ARG A 97 4.27 7.80 -4.45
C ARG A 97 4.26 8.17 -2.98
N VAL A 98 3.63 7.35 -2.14
CA VAL A 98 3.46 7.63 -0.71
C VAL A 98 4.77 7.47 0.05
N LEU A 99 5.60 6.48 -0.31
CA LEU A 99 6.95 6.33 0.25
C LEU A 99 7.83 7.55 -0.06
N ARG A 100 7.74 8.12 -1.28
CA ARG A 100 8.45 9.36 -1.63
C ARG A 100 7.94 10.57 -0.86
N GLU A 101 6.62 10.71 -0.70
CA GLU A 101 6.02 11.81 0.05
C GLU A 101 6.37 11.76 1.54
N ALA A 102 6.53 10.57 2.11
CA ALA A 102 6.87 10.37 3.52
C ALA A 102 8.38 10.41 3.82
N GLY A 103 9.22 10.80 2.85
CA GLY A 103 10.68 10.90 3.02
C GLY A 103 11.44 9.56 2.92
N SER A 104 10.76 8.43 2.71
CA SER A 104 11.37 7.10 2.53
C SER A 104 11.64 6.77 1.06
N ALA A 105 12.30 7.69 0.34
CA ALA A 105 12.63 7.49 -1.07
C ALA A 105 13.62 6.33 -1.30
N SER A 106 14.47 6.01 -0.32
CA SER A 106 15.41 4.88 -0.34
C SER A 106 14.72 3.52 -0.43
N ALA A 107 13.50 3.40 0.07
CA ALA A 107 12.69 2.18 -0.01
C ALA A 107 12.07 1.96 -1.41
N VAL A 108 12.16 2.94 -2.31
CA VAL A 108 11.58 2.86 -3.66
C VAL A 108 12.62 2.34 -4.66
N SER A 109 12.50 1.07 -5.06
CA SER A 109 13.35 0.47 -6.09
C SER A 109 13.04 1.03 -7.50
N ALA A 110 13.95 1.84 -8.01
CA ALA A 110 13.92 2.36 -9.38
C ALA A 110 14.56 1.36 -10.36
N VAL A 111 13.81 0.32 -10.74
CA VAL A 111 14.28 -0.68 -11.71
C VAL A 111 14.47 -0.04 -13.09
N PRO A 112 15.65 -0.17 -13.74
CA PRO A 112 15.88 0.32 -15.10
C PRO A 112 14.98 -0.34 -16.15
N GLN A 113 14.69 0.39 -17.24
CA GLN A 113 13.90 -0.12 -18.38
C GLN A 113 14.75 -0.78 -19.47
N SER A 114 15.98 -0.31 -19.68
CA SER A 114 16.90 -0.90 -20.65
C SER A 114 17.31 -2.31 -20.20
N MET A 115 17.42 -3.24 -21.15
CA MET A 115 17.68 -4.64 -20.85
C MET A 115 19.03 -4.85 -20.15
N ALA A 116 20.09 -4.21 -20.63
CA ALA A 116 21.45 -4.33 -20.08
C ALA A 116 21.57 -3.75 -18.66
N ASN A 117 21.05 -2.54 -18.42
CA ASN A 117 21.13 -1.93 -17.09
C ASN A 117 20.28 -2.70 -16.08
N ARG A 118 19.16 -3.26 -16.54
CA ARG A 118 18.28 -4.08 -15.70
C ARG A 118 18.88 -5.42 -15.33
N SER A 119 19.55 -6.12 -16.26
CA SER A 119 20.22 -7.39 -15.93
C SER A 119 21.33 -7.17 -14.90
N TRP A 120 22.12 -6.10 -15.08
CA TRP A 120 23.12 -5.68 -14.10
C TRP A 120 22.51 -5.29 -12.75
N TYR A 121 21.45 -4.48 -12.74
CA TYR A 121 20.73 -4.07 -11.53
C TYR A 121 20.18 -5.28 -10.75
N THR A 122 19.56 -6.22 -11.45
CA THR A 122 19.00 -7.43 -10.84
C THR A 122 20.13 -8.30 -10.26
N ALA A 123 21.24 -8.46 -10.98
CA ALA A 123 22.39 -9.22 -10.49
C ALA A 123 23.01 -8.57 -9.24
N GLN A 124 23.11 -7.24 -9.21
CA GLN A 124 23.58 -6.49 -8.05
C GLN A 124 22.65 -6.69 -6.84
N GLN A 125 21.33 -6.62 -7.06
CA GLN A 125 20.33 -6.79 -6.01
C GLN A 125 20.30 -8.22 -5.47
N ASN A 126 20.42 -9.23 -6.33
CA ASN A 126 20.52 -10.63 -5.91
C ASN A 126 21.79 -10.86 -5.07
N ARG A 127 22.94 -10.32 -5.49
CA ARG A 127 24.18 -10.40 -4.70
C ARG A 127 24.03 -9.72 -3.33
N ALA A 128 23.34 -8.58 -3.25
CA ALA A 128 23.08 -7.92 -1.98
C ALA A 128 22.20 -8.79 -1.05
N LEU A 129 21.18 -9.45 -1.60
CA LEU A 129 20.33 -10.39 -0.85
C LEU A 129 21.11 -11.61 -0.35
N GLU A 130 21.99 -12.19 -1.18
CA GLU A 130 22.87 -13.31 -0.78
C GLU A 130 23.82 -12.92 0.37
N GLN A 131 24.22 -11.65 0.43
CA GLN A 131 25.06 -11.11 1.50
C GLN A 131 24.28 -10.76 2.78
N GLY A 132 22.96 -11.02 2.81
CA GLY A 132 22.11 -10.72 3.97
C GLY A 132 21.80 -9.23 4.15
N ASN A 133 22.16 -8.38 3.17
CA ASN A 133 21.76 -6.98 3.21
C ASN A 133 20.26 -6.86 2.89
N ASN A 134 19.56 -6.03 3.67
CA ASN A 134 18.15 -5.78 3.43
C ASN A 134 17.97 -5.05 2.09
N ALA A 135 17.39 -5.73 1.10
CA ALA A 135 17.23 -5.15 -0.25
C ALA A 135 16.10 -4.12 -0.33
N LEU A 136 15.26 -4.03 0.70
CA LEU A 136 14.28 -2.96 0.88
C LEU A 136 14.82 -1.98 1.93
N GLY A 137 15.00 -0.72 1.53
CA GLY A 137 15.46 0.34 2.42
C GLY A 137 14.49 0.61 3.57
N ASP A 138 14.99 1.28 4.61
CA ASP A 138 14.21 1.58 5.81
C ASP A 138 13.01 2.48 5.49
N THR A 139 11.86 2.02 5.93
CA THR A 139 10.55 2.66 5.76
C THR A 139 10.18 3.39 7.04
N ASN A 140 9.82 4.67 6.91
CA ASN A 140 9.38 5.52 8.01
C ASN A 140 8.01 5.06 8.54
N GLU A 141 7.80 5.12 9.85
CA GLU A 141 6.55 4.73 10.53
C GLU A 141 5.34 5.53 10.00
N LEU A 142 5.52 6.82 9.68
CA LEU A 142 4.50 7.63 9.04
C LEU A 142 4.08 7.07 7.66
N ALA A 143 5.04 6.54 6.90
CA ALA A 143 4.78 5.97 5.59
C ALA A 143 3.95 4.69 5.72
N HIS A 144 4.28 3.83 6.69
CA HIS A 144 3.51 2.63 7.02
C HIS A 144 2.08 2.97 7.41
N ALA A 145 1.88 3.94 8.30
CA ALA A 145 0.54 4.35 8.73
C ALA A 145 -0.31 4.83 7.54
N LYS A 146 0.25 5.70 6.67
CA LYS A 146 -0.42 6.20 5.47
C LYS A 146 -0.74 5.07 4.47
N LEU A 147 0.13 4.08 4.33
CA LEU A 147 -0.06 2.94 3.43
C LEU A 147 -1.09 1.96 3.97
N ASN A 148 -1.10 1.70 5.28
CA ASN A 148 -2.09 0.86 5.95
C ASN A 148 -3.50 1.47 5.86
N ASP A 149 -3.64 2.78 6.03
CA ASP A 149 -4.94 3.46 5.90
C ASP A 149 -5.54 3.32 4.48
N MET A 150 -4.69 3.31 3.44
CA MET A 150 -5.15 3.04 2.07
C MET A 150 -5.30 1.55 1.75
N SER A 151 -4.64 0.68 2.51
CA SER A 151 -4.70 -0.76 2.29
C SER A 151 -6.12 -1.28 2.53
N ARG A 152 -6.50 -2.31 1.77
CA ARG A 152 -7.76 -3.02 2.01
C ARG A 152 -7.42 -4.27 2.80
N MET A 153 -7.90 -4.34 4.04
CA MET A 153 -7.65 -5.50 4.90
C MET A 153 -8.33 -6.78 4.39
N GLU A 154 -9.40 -6.69 3.59
CA GLU A 154 -10.11 -7.88 3.12
C GLU A 154 -9.68 -8.36 1.72
N PRO A 155 -9.49 -9.68 1.55
CA PRO A 155 -9.09 -10.26 0.28
C PRO A 155 -10.22 -10.22 -0.76
N ARG A 156 -10.00 -9.45 -1.84
CA ARG A 156 -10.90 -9.39 -3.00
C ARG A 156 -10.75 -10.60 -3.94
N TYR A 157 -11.51 -11.67 -3.69
CA TYR A 157 -11.51 -12.91 -4.48
C TYR A 157 -12.19 -12.81 -5.85
N GLU A 158 -12.93 -11.74 -6.13
CA GLU A 158 -13.53 -11.47 -7.46
C GLU A 158 -12.47 -11.37 -8.55
N ARG A 159 -11.22 -11.07 -8.18
CA ARG A 159 -10.04 -11.09 -9.08
C ARG A 159 -9.66 -12.50 -9.54
N ASN A 160 -10.14 -13.54 -8.86
CA ASN A 160 -9.87 -14.93 -9.18
C ASN A 160 -10.92 -15.51 -10.12
N LEU A 161 -12.02 -14.81 -10.35
CA LEU A 161 -13.11 -15.29 -11.17
C LEU A 161 -12.66 -15.59 -12.62
N PRO A 162 -13.33 -16.53 -13.30
CA PRO A 162 -13.11 -16.79 -14.71
C PRO A 162 -13.23 -15.53 -15.55
N LYS A 163 -12.52 -15.52 -16.68
CA LYS A 163 -12.67 -14.45 -17.67
C LYS A 163 -14.08 -14.47 -18.23
N LEU A 164 -14.50 -13.32 -18.78
CA LEU A 164 -15.77 -13.22 -19.50
C LEU A 164 -15.71 -14.05 -20.78
N CYS A 165 -16.83 -14.69 -21.08
CA CYS A 165 -16.99 -15.49 -22.30
C CYS A 165 -17.11 -14.55 -23.51
N SER A 166 -16.14 -14.59 -24.42
CA SER A 166 -16.17 -13.79 -25.65
C SER A 166 -17.25 -14.22 -26.64
N PHE A 167 -17.70 -15.48 -26.57
CA PHE A 167 -18.81 -16.01 -27.37
C PHE A 167 -20.15 -15.53 -26.83
N PHE A 168 -20.31 -15.52 -25.50
CA PHE A 168 -21.52 -14.97 -24.86
C PHE A 168 -21.67 -13.48 -25.14
N ALA A 169 -20.57 -12.71 -25.06
CA ALA A 169 -20.58 -11.29 -25.41
C ALA A 169 -20.99 -11.02 -26.88
N ARG A 170 -20.90 -12.02 -27.77
CA ARG A 170 -21.36 -11.97 -29.16
C ARG A 170 -22.75 -12.60 -29.38
N GLY A 171 -23.32 -13.28 -28.38
CA GLY A 171 -24.57 -14.01 -28.49
C GLY A 171 -24.46 -15.42 -29.08
N GLU A 172 -23.25 -15.95 -29.25
CA GLU A 172 -22.95 -17.23 -29.94
C GLU A 172 -22.47 -18.32 -28.95
N CYS A 173 -22.90 -18.27 -27.68
CA CYS A 173 -22.43 -19.24 -26.69
C CYS A 173 -23.37 -20.44 -26.56
N ASP A 174 -22.98 -21.56 -27.16
CA ASP A 174 -23.76 -22.81 -27.14
C ASP A 174 -23.60 -23.63 -25.85
N ARG A 175 -22.69 -23.22 -24.96
CA ARG A 175 -22.36 -23.98 -23.74
C ARG A 175 -23.30 -23.70 -22.57
N GLY A 176 -24.20 -22.71 -22.69
CA GLY A 176 -25.20 -22.39 -21.66
C GLY A 176 -24.59 -22.26 -20.25
N ALA A 177 -25.15 -22.98 -19.28
CA ALA A 177 -24.71 -22.96 -17.88
C ALA A 177 -23.38 -23.69 -17.62
N ASP A 178 -22.96 -24.59 -18.51
CA ASP A 178 -21.74 -25.39 -18.37
C ASP A 178 -20.48 -24.65 -18.87
N CYS A 179 -20.64 -23.42 -19.37
CA CYS A 179 -19.52 -22.62 -19.83
C CYS A 179 -18.55 -22.31 -18.68
N PRO A 180 -17.25 -22.68 -18.78
CA PRO A 180 -16.26 -22.35 -17.74
C PRO A 180 -15.98 -20.85 -17.59
N PHE A 181 -16.47 -20.03 -18.53
CA PHE A 181 -16.29 -18.59 -18.57
C PHE A 181 -17.55 -17.87 -18.10
N ARG A 182 -17.38 -16.68 -17.55
CA ARG A 182 -18.51 -15.90 -17.00
C ARG A 182 -19.36 -15.30 -18.10
N HIS A 183 -20.68 -15.42 -17.94
CA HIS A 183 -21.72 -14.86 -18.81
C HIS A 183 -22.20 -13.50 -18.29
N GLU A 184 -21.31 -12.52 -18.34
CA GLU A 184 -21.59 -11.12 -17.98
C GLU A 184 -21.06 -10.20 -19.09
N MET A 185 -21.69 -9.04 -19.28
CA MET A 185 -21.27 -8.07 -20.28
C MET A 185 -19.89 -7.50 -19.90
N PRO A 186 -18.90 -7.49 -20.82
CA PRO A 186 -17.65 -6.79 -20.60
C PRO A 186 -17.86 -5.30 -20.36
N ARG A 187 -16.94 -4.69 -19.58
CA ARG A 187 -16.89 -3.24 -19.47
C ARG A 187 -16.57 -2.62 -20.82
N ASP A 188 -16.99 -1.36 -20.99
CA ASP A 188 -16.70 -0.61 -22.20
C ASP A 188 -15.20 -0.56 -22.50
N ARG A 189 -14.86 -0.79 -23.77
CA ARG A 189 -13.48 -0.70 -24.28
C ARG A 189 -12.90 0.70 -24.13
N ASN A 190 -13.77 1.72 -24.08
CA ASN A 190 -13.42 3.12 -23.91
C ASN A 190 -13.20 3.50 -22.44
N ASP A 191 -13.55 2.65 -21.48
CA ASP A 191 -13.21 2.87 -20.08
C ASP A 191 -11.68 2.85 -19.93
N PRO A 192 -11.05 3.92 -19.40
CA PRO A 192 -9.61 3.94 -19.13
C PRO A 192 -9.17 2.76 -18.24
N MET A 193 -10.06 2.21 -17.42
CA MET A 193 -9.80 1.04 -16.58
C MET A 193 -9.56 -0.25 -17.37
N SER A 194 -10.02 -0.34 -18.62
CA SER A 194 -9.92 -1.56 -19.44
C SER A 194 -8.53 -1.72 -20.09
N LYS A 195 -7.73 -0.65 -20.20
CA LYS A 195 -6.40 -0.65 -20.82
C LYS A 195 -5.32 -0.76 -19.75
N GLN A 196 -5.00 -1.98 -19.33
CA GLN A 196 -3.99 -2.25 -18.29
C GLN A 196 -2.88 -3.14 -18.83
N SER A 197 -1.70 -2.56 -19.10
CA SER A 197 -0.49 -3.31 -19.43
C SER A 197 0.23 -3.78 -18.16
N THR A 198 0.68 -5.03 -18.15
CA THR A 198 1.50 -5.61 -17.08
C THR A 198 2.77 -4.79 -16.83
N LYS A 199 3.40 -4.29 -17.90
CA LYS A 199 4.63 -3.49 -17.83
C LYS A 199 4.37 -2.13 -17.18
N ASP A 200 3.30 -1.45 -17.57
CA ASP A 200 2.95 -0.13 -17.03
C ASP A 200 2.59 -0.18 -15.55
N ARG A 201 1.90 -1.25 -15.13
CA ARG A 201 1.55 -1.50 -13.73
C ARG A 201 2.79 -1.81 -12.87
N PHE A 202 3.79 -2.48 -13.44
CA PHE A 202 5.06 -2.77 -12.77
C PHE A 202 5.93 -1.52 -12.60
N TYR A 203 6.07 -0.68 -13.63
CA TYR A 203 6.88 0.54 -13.56
C TYR A 203 6.14 1.72 -12.93
N GLY A 204 4.81 1.69 -12.86
CA GLY A 204 3.99 2.74 -12.25
C GLY A 204 3.77 3.98 -13.14
N SER A 205 4.01 3.89 -14.46
CA SER A 205 3.82 4.99 -15.41
C SER A 205 2.34 5.30 -15.63
N SER A 206 1.59 4.34 -16.18
CA SER A 206 0.20 4.48 -16.62
C SER A 206 -0.70 3.41 -16.00
N ASP A 207 -0.94 3.50 -14.68
CA ASP A 207 -1.92 2.66 -13.99
C ASP A 207 -3.19 3.46 -13.66
N PRO A 208 -4.31 3.23 -14.39
CA PRO A 208 -5.61 3.86 -14.12
C PRO A 208 -6.16 3.56 -12.72
N VAL A 209 -5.89 2.37 -12.19
CA VAL A 209 -6.34 1.97 -10.85
C VAL A 209 -5.65 2.82 -9.80
N ALA A 210 -4.33 2.96 -9.93
CA ALA A 210 -3.54 3.80 -9.03
C ALA A 210 -3.97 5.27 -9.09
N ASN A 211 -4.21 5.81 -10.30
CA ASN A 211 -4.69 7.17 -10.46
C ASN A 211 -6.05 7.39 -9.79
N LYS A 212 -6.95 6.40 -9.84
CA LYS A 212 -8.25 6.47 -9.16
C LYS A 212 -8.12 6.46 -7.63
N ILE A 213 -7.20 5.65 -7.09
CA ILE A 213 -6.93 5.58 -5.64
C ILE A 213 -6.34 6.91 -5.15
N LEU A 214 -5.30 7.41 -5.83
CA LEU A 214 -4.68 8.70 -5.49
C LEU A 214 -5.65 9.86 -5.67
N GLY A 215 -6.48 9.85 -6.71
CA GLY A 215 -7.51 10.87 -6.93
C GLY A 215 -8.60 10.88 -5.86
N ARG A 216 -8.99 9.71 -5.33
CA ARG A 216 -9.92 9.63 -4.20
C ARG A 216 -9.31 10.22 -2.94
N LYS A 217 -8.06 9.87 -2.65
CA LYS A 217 -7.34 10.39 -1.48
C LYS A 217 -7.17 11.90 -1.54
N ARG A 218 -6.77 12.44 -2.70
CA ARG A 218 -6.63 13.88 -2.89
C ARG A 218 -7.95 14.63 -2.64
N ARG A 219 -9.08 14.09 -3.11
CA ARG A 219 -10.41 14.68 -2.84
C ARG A 219 -10.75 14.65 -1.35
N GLN A 220 -10.44 13.56 -0.65
CA GLN A 220 -10.65 13.46 0.79
C GLN A 220 -9.77 14.47 1.55
N GLU A 221 -8.51 14.63 1.14
CA GLU A 221 -7.60 15.63 1.71
C GLU A 221 -8.09 17.07 1.43
N GLU A 222 -8.57 17.36 0.22
CA GLU A 222 -9.15 18.66 -0.14
C GLU A 222 -10.44 18.95 0.65
N GLU A 223 -11.32 17.95 0.85
CA GLU A 223 -12.53 18.08 1.67
C GLU A 223 -12.19 18.30 3.15
N GLN A 224 -11.20 17.56 3.66
CA GLN A 224 -10.75 17.67 5.04
C GLN A 224 -10.06 19.02 5.30
N GLN A 225 -9.25 19.50 4.35
CA GLN A 225 -8.64 20.82 4.42
C GLN A 225 -9.69 21.94 4.42
N LYS A 226 -10.75 21.83 3.58
CA LYS A 226 -11.85 22.80 3.59
C LYS A 226 -12.60 22.82 4.92
N GLN A 227 -12.88 21.64 5.50
CA GLN A 227 -13.48 21.54 6.84
C GLN A 227 -12.56 22.16 7.89
N ASP A 228 -11.25 21.92 7.79
CA ASP A 228 -10.29 22.47 8.75
C ASP A 228 -10.20 24.01 8.65
N GLU A 229 -10.26 24.55 7.43
CA GLU A 229 -10.29 26.00 7.16
C GLU A 229 -11.60 26.64 7.66
N GLU A 230 -12.75 25.99 7.44
CA GLU A 230 -14.07 26.47 7.88
C GLU A 230 -14.23 26.43 9.41
N GLU A 231 -13.63 25.45 10.08
CA GLU A 231 -13.63 25.32 11.54
C GLU A 231 -12.56 26.19 12.25
N GLY A 232 -11.71 26.90 11.50
CA GLY A 232 -10.79 27.92 12.04
C GLY A 232 -9.60 27.36 12.83
N TYR A 233 -9.05 26.23 12.39
CA TYR A 233 -7.85 25.64 13.01
C TYR A 233 -6.58 26.37 12.57
N ASP A 234 -5.78 26.81 13.54
CA ASP A 234 -4.50 27.46 13.28
C ASP A 234 -3.38 26.44 13.39
N LYS A 235 -2.94 25.88 12.25
CA LYS A 235 -1.81 24.93 12.17
C LYS A 235 -0.53 25.49 12.78
N ALA A 236 -0.39 26.81 12.88
CA ALA A 236 0.78 27.44 13.47
C ALA A 236 0.89 27.20 14.98
N LYS A 237 -0.22 26.90 15.68
CA LYS A 237 -0.23 26.80 17.15
C LYS A 237 0.16 25.44 17.71
N ALA A 238 0.53 24.45 16.89
CA ALA A 238 1.01 23.12 17.31
C ALA A 238 0.19 22.47 18.46
N THR A 239 -1.10 22.83 18.58
CA THR A 239 -1.96 22.42 19.68
C THR A 239 -2.97 21.42 19.16
N LEU A 240 -3.02 20.25 19.79
CA LEU A 240 -3.94 19.17 19.50
C LEU A 240 -5.11 19.18 20.48
N TYR A 241 -6.28 18.82 19.97
CA TYR A 241 -7.49 18.53 20.71
C TYR A 241 -7.74 17.02 20.69
N VAL A 242 -7.66 16.40 21.86
CA VAL A 242 -7.91 14.98 22.09
C VAL A 242 -9.27 14.83 22.78
N ARG A 243 -10.12 13.95 22.26
CA ARG A 243 -11.45 13.69 22.84
C ARG A 243 -11.78 12.20 22.80
N PHE A 244 -12.36 11.67 23.87
CA PHE A 244 -12.91 10.31 23.86
C PHE A 244 -14.19 10.21 23.00
N GLN A 245 -14.32 9.13 22.23
CA GLN A 245 -15.54 8.82 21.50
C GLN A 245 -16.55 8.05 22.38
N GLY A 246 -17.84 8.37 22.19
CA GLY A 246 -18.97 7.76 22.89
C GLY A 246 -19.52 8.61 24.06
N ASP A 247 -20.52 8.05 24.75
CA ASP A 247 -21.26 8.74 25.82
C ASP A 247 -20.68 8.50 27.21
N SER A 248 -20.93 9.46 28.11
CA SER A 248 -20.55 9.42 29.54
C SER A 248 -20.92 8.08 30.20
N PRO A 249 -20.12 7.54 31.14
CA PRO A 249 -18.95 8.13 31.78
C PRO A 249 -17.66 7.99 30.97
N PHE A 250 -16.84 9.04 30.98
CA PHE A 250 -15.49 9.02 30.43
C PHE A 250 -14.52 8.47 31.49
N PRO A 251 -13.50 7.69 31.08
CA PRO A 251 -12.44 7.26 32.00
C PRO A 251 -11.65 8.46 32.51
N ASP A 252 -11.19 8.38 33.76
CA ASP A 252 -10.33 9.39 34.37
C ASP A 252 -8.97 9.40 33.65
N MET A 253 -8.74 10.44 32.86
CA MET A 253 -7.51 10.64 32.10
C MET A 253 -6.54 11.44 32.94
N THR A 254 -5.39 10.85 33.30
CA THR A 254 -4.33 11.58 34.00
C THR A 254 -3.36 12.22 33.03
N GLU A 255 -2.65 13.26 33.46
CA GLU A 255 -1.61 13.92 32.64
C GLU A 255 -0.51 12.95 32.23
N MET A 256 -0.17 12.01 33.11
CA MET A 256 0.86 11.00 32.87
C MET A 256 0.45 10.05 31.73
N ASP A 257 -0.81 9.60 31.70
CA ASP A 257 -1.31 8.72 30.63
C ASP A 257 -1.25 9.39 29.25
N VAL A 258 -1.57 10.68 29.18
CA VAL A 258 -1.46 11.45 27.94
C VAL A 258 0.00 11.62 27.57
N ARG A 259 0.84 11.99 28.53
CA ARG A 259 2.25 12.25 28.29
C ARG A 259 2.96 11.02 27.79
N ASP A 260 2.77 9.86 28.43
CA ASP A 260 3.42 8.61 28.03
C ASP A 260 3.06 8.21 26.60
N GLN A 261 1.81 8.43 26.19
CA GLN A 261 1.34 8.06 24.87
C GLN A 261 1.72 9.06 23.77
N PHE A 262 1.87 10.35 24.11
CA PHE A 262 2.13 11.43 23.15
C PHE A 262 3.60 11.90 23.11
N TYR A 263 4.42 11.51 24.10
CA TYR A 263 5.84 11.91 24.20
C TYR A 263 6.69 11.36 23.04
N SER A 264 6.35 10.21 22.48
CA SER A 264 7.12 9.59 21.38
C SER A 264 7.12 10.40 20.08
N PHE A 265 6.17 11.33 19.91
CA PHE A 265 6.02 12.10 18.66
C PHE A 265 6.76 13.43 18.67
N GLY A 266 7.13 13.96 19.84
CA GLY A 266 7.85 15.22 19.97
C GLY A 266 7.84 15.79 21.38
N GLU A 267 8.52 16.92 21.55
CA GLU A 267 8.59 17.60 22.85
C GLU A 267 7.28 18.36 23.14
N ILE A 268 6.65 17.99 24.24
CA ILE A 268 5.37 18.55 24.70
C ILE A 268 5.66 19.78 25.57
N VAL A 269 5.04 20.91 25.23
CA VAL A 269 5.13 22.18 25.95
C VAL A 269 4.13 22.20 27.11
N SER A 270 2.86 21.88 26.83
CA SER A 270 1.79 21.94 27.82
C SER A 270 0.72 20.87 27.57
N ILE A 271 0.15 20.35 28.66
CA ILE A 271 -0.99 19.42 28.64
C ILE A 271 -2.09 20.03 29.51
N ARG A 272 -3.30 20.20 28.96
CA ARG A 272 -4.47 20.72 29.70
C ARG A 272 -5.62 19.73 29.59
N ILE A 273 -6.03 19.13 30.70
CA ILE A 273 -7.08 18.11 30.73
C ILE A 273 -8.39 18.70 31.28
N GLN A 274 -9.50 18.34 30.65
CA GLN A 274 -10.86 18.58 31.09
C GLN A 274 -11.58 17.23 31.25
N SER A 275 -11.39 16.60 32.41
CA SER A 275 -11.92 15.27 32.74
C SER A 275 -13.46 15.21 32.65
N GLU A 276 -14.15 16.26 33.10
CA GLU A 276 -15.63 16.35 33.05
C GLU A 276 -16.21 16.16 31.64
N ARG A 277 -15.44 16.52 30.60
CA ARG A 277 -15.87 16.48 29.21
C ARG A 277 -15.16 15.40 28.39
N GLY A 278 -14.24 14.65 29.01
CA GLY A 278 -13.38 13.68 28.34
C GLY A 278 -12.50 14.32 27.25
N GLN A 279 -11.98 15.52 27.51
CA GLN A 279 -11.22 16.33 26.54
C GLN A 279 -9.83 16.66 27.08
N ALA A 280 -8.82 16.69 26.22
CA ALA A 280 -7.48 17.15 26.55
C ALA A 280 -6.89 17.99 25.42
N PHE A 281 -6.06 18.96 25.77
CA PHE A 281 -5.28 19.77 24.85
C PHE A 281 -3.81 19.49 25.05
N VAL A 282 -3.08 19.19 23.97
CA VAL A 282 -1.65 18.88 24.00
C VAL A 282 -0.94 19.84 23.05
N GLU A 283 0.00 20.61 23.56
CA GLU A 283 0.78 21.57 22.77
C GLU A 283 2.20 21.05 22.55
N TYR A 284 2.64 21.02 21.30
CA TYR A 284 4.00 20.64 20.92
C TYR A 284 4.87 21.86 20.59
N THR A 285 6.19 21.69 20.70
CA THR A 285 7.14 22.70 20.24
C THR A 285 7.15 22.84 18.71
N GLN A 286 6.95 21.73 18.00
CA GLN A 286 6.99 21.65 16.54
C GLN A 286 5.63 21.25 15.96
N PRO A 287 5.14 21.92 14.90
CA PRO A 287 3.90 21.53 14.24
C PRO A 287 4.00 20.17 13.54
N GLU A 288 5.20 19.78 13.08
CA GLU A 288 5.44 18.47 12.47
C GLU A 288 5.16 17.32 13.46
N ALA A 289 5.51 17.50 14.74
CA ALA A 289 5.22 16.52 15.79
C ALA A 289 3.71 16.35 16.01
N SER A 290 2.95 17.44 15.88
CA SER A 290 1.49 17.43 15.98
C SER A 290 0.86 16.65 14.82
N GLU A 291 1.38 16.80 13.60
CA GLU A 291 0.93 16.03 12.43
C GLU A 291 1.18 14.53 12.59
N LEU A 292 2.38 14.16 13.07
CA LEU A 292 2.74 12.78 13.36
C LEU A 292 1.83 12.16 14.44
N ALA A 293 1.57 12.91 15.51
CA ALA A 293 0.68 12.49 16.58
C ALA A 293 -0.76 12.29 16.08
N ILE A 294 -1.32 13.20 15.27
CA ILE A 294 -2.65 12.99 14.66
C ILE A 294 -2.66 11.73 13.79
N ALA A 295 -1.64 11.56 12.93
CA ALA A 295 -1.59 10.45 11.98
C ALA A 295 -1.49 9.08 12.67
N SER A 296 -0.82 9.01 13.83
CA SER A 296 -0.62 7.77 14.58
C SER A 296 -1.68 7.52 15.66
N MET A 297 -2.19 8.56 16.32
CA MET A 297 -3.07 8.44 17.51
C MET A 297 -4.55 8.61 17.22
N ASN A 298 -4.94 9.19 16.08
CA ASN A 298 -6.36 9.36 15.78
C ASN A 298 -7.05 8.00 15.58
N ARG A 299 -8.12 7.75 16.34
CA ARG A 299 -8.87 6.47 16.42
C ARG A 299 -8.14 5.33 17.14
N LYS A 300 -7.04 5.58 17.85
CA LYS A 300 -6.46 4.59 18.76
C LYS A 300 -7.26 4.47 20.06
N GLU A 301 -7.04 3.38 20.78
CA GLU A 301 -7.59 3.18 22.11
C GLU A 301 -6.66 3.76 23.17
N LEU A 302 -7.23 4.57 24.07
CA LEU A 302 -6.59 5.05 25.27
C LEU A 302 -7.49 4.66 26.45
N LEU A 303 -6.94 4.01 27.49
CA LEU A 303 -7.72 3.55 28.65
C LEU A 303 -8.97 2.71 28.27
N GLY A 304 -8.85 1.89 27.22
CA GLY A 304 -9.93 1.03 26.73
C GLY A 304 -11.01 1.73 25.91
N ARG A 305 -10.78 2.99 25.48
CA ARG A 305 -11.76 3.77 24.70
C ARG A 305 -11.11 4.50 23.55
N THR A 306 -11.81 4.56 22.40
CA THR A 306 -11.26 5.20 21.20
C THR A 306 -11.19 6.72 21.37
N ILE A 307 -10.05 7.29 21.01
CA ILE A 307 -9.83 8.74 21.02
C ILE A 307 -9.91 9.32 19.61
N SER A 308 -10.46 10.52 19.49
CA SER A 308 -10.35 11.38 18.30
C SER A 308 -9.34 12.47 18.59
N VAL A 309 -8.31 12.55 17.75
CA VAL A 309 -7.28 13.59 17.82
C VAL A 309 -7.45 14.50 16.61
N ARG A 310 -7.60 15.79 16.86
CA ARG A 310 -7.75 16.84 15.84
C ARG A 310 -6.87 18.03 16.21
N TRP A 311 -6.74 19.00 15.30
CA TRP A 311 -6.18 20.30 15.66
C TRP A 311 -7.08 21.00 16.67
N ALA A 312 -6.50 21.78 17.59
CA ALA A 312 -7.28 22.62 18.50
C ALA A 312 -7.75 23.88 17.77
N ARG A 313 -9.02 24.27 17.97
CA ARG A 313 -9.55 25.51 17.39
C ARG A 313 -8.80 26.70 17.97
N SER A 314 -8.55 27.71 17.14
CA SER A 314 -8.00 28.97 17.62
C SER A 314 -8.94 29.56 18.68
N SER A 315 -8.46 29.64 19.92
CA SER A 315 -9.22 30.28 20.99
C SER A 315 -9.35 31.77 20.69
N LYS A 316 -10.55 32.24 20.32
CA LYS A 316 -10.93 33.66 20.40
C LYS A 316 -11.20 34.09 21.85
N ARG A 317 -10.28 33.80 22.77
CA ARG A 317 -10.17 34.41 24.10
C ARG A 317 -8.74 34.95 24.18
N GLY A 318 -8.44 36.22 24.34
CA GLY A 318 -9.23 37.41 24.64
C GLY A 318 -8.20 38.40 25.20
N GLU A 319 -7.79 39.38 24.41
CA GLU A 319 -7.27 40.65 24.94
C GLU A 319 -8.43 41.29 25.71
N ALA A 320 -8.54 40.97 26.99
CA ALA A 320 -9.34 41.71 27.95
C ALA A 320 -8.68 41.57 29.31
N ASP A 321 -8.33 42.74 29.85
CA ASP A 321 -7.88 43.04 31.22
C ASP A 321 -6.38 42.85 31.53
N ILE A 322 -5.56 43.70 30.92
CA ILE A 322 -4.49 44.41 31.65
C ILE A 322 -4.73 45.91 31.40
N SER A 323 -5.47 46.55 32.31
CA SER A 323 -5.48 48.00 32.50
C SER A 323 -5.63 48.29 33.99
N ASP A 324 -4.57 48.88 34.53
CA ASP A 324 -4.32 49.41 35.89
C ASP A 324 -4.44 48.45 37.09
#